data_AF-A0A1Y5SWW1-F1
#
_entry.id   AF-A0A1Y5SWW1-F1
#
_cell.length_a   1.000
_cell.length_b   1.000
_cell.length_c   1.000
_cell.angle_alpha   90.00
_cell.angle_beta   90.00
_cell.angle_gamma   90.00
#
_symmetry.space_group_name_H-M   'P 1'
#
loop_
_entity.id
_entity.type
_entity.pdbx_description
1 polymer ?
#
loop_
_entity_poly.entity_id
_entity_poly.type
_entity_poly.pdbx_seq_one_letter_code
_entity_poly.pdbx_strand_id
1 'polypeptide(L)'
;MLVVQLVLKLEHALGLAQMRDVEAMECILEEVRDASYDLVLKQSAFMIRTACSAVEHVASSFDPISSSQTALVALQRVKETFTSGTEGLNAA
;
A
#
# COMPACT_ATOMS: atom_id res chain seq x y z
N MET A 1 2.12 3.44 -13.85
CA MET A 1 0.94 2.85 -13.18
C MET A 1 0.11 3.97 -12.56
N LEU A 2 -1.23 3.90 -12.61
CA LEU A 2 -2.06 4.91 -11.95
C LEU A 2 -2.09 4.69 -10.44
N VAL A 3 -2.23 5.78 -9.68
CA VAL A 3 -2.31 5.73 -8.21
C VAL A 3 -3.43 4.83 -7.71
N VAL A 4 -4.59 4.87 -8.35
CA VAL A 4 -5.72 3.99 -8.02
C VAL A 4 -5.34 2.51 -8.15
N GLN A 5 -4.52 2.16 -9.15
CA GLN A 5 -4.03 0.79 -9.32
C GLN A 5 -3.05 0.38 -8.22
N LEU A 6 -2.20 1.29 -7.74
CA LEU A 6 -1.32 1.03 -6.59
C LEU A 6 -2.13 0.71 -5.33
N VAL A 7 -3.19 1.49 -5.06
CA VAL A 7 -4.07 1.27 -3.92
C VAL A 7 -4.79 -0.08 -4.01
N LEU A 8 -5.39 -0.39 -5.16
CA LEU A 8 -6.08 -1.68 -5.37
C LEU A 8 -5.12 -2.88 -5.21
N LYS A 9 -3.88 -2.76 -5.70
CA LYS A 9 -2.87 -3.79 -5.51
C LYS A 9 -2.49 -3.97 -4.04
N LEU A 10 -2.35 -2.89 -3.28
CA LEU A 10 -2.10 -2.97 -1.83
C LEU A 10 -3.26 -3.60 -1.07
N GLU A 11 -4.51 -3.29 -1.43
CA GLU A 11 -5.70 -3.92 -0.84
C GLU A 11 -5.77 -5.41 -1.16
N HIS A 12 -5.43 -5.79 -2.41
CA HIS A 12 -5.35 -7.19 -2.81
C HIS A 12 -4.24 -7.93 -2.06
N ALA A 13 -3.05 -7.33 -1.95
CA ALA A 13 -1.94 -7.89 -1.17
C ALA A 13 -2.32 -8.07 0.30
N LEU A 14 -3.08 -7.15 0.90
CA LEU A 14 -3.60 -7.33 2.26
C LEU A 14 -4.55 -8.53 2.37
N GLY A 15 -5.44 -8.74 1.40
CA GLY A 15 -6.30 -9.92 1.37
C GLY A 15 -5.49 -11.23 1.30
N LEU A 16 -4.44 -11.26 0.46
CA LEU A 16 -3.52 -12.40 0.37
C LEU A 16 -2.75 -12.64 1.68
N ALA A 17 -2.26 -11.57 2.31
CA ALA A 17 -1.61 -11.63 3.61
C ALA A 17 -2.52 -12.24 4.69
N GLN A 18 -3.79 -11.86 4.71
CA GLN A 18 -4.81 -12.41 5.62
C GLN A 18 -5.07 -13.90 5.36
N MET A 19 -5.02 -14.33 4.11
CA MET A 19 -5.17 -15.73 3.69
C MET A 19 -3.88 -16.56 3.82
N ARG A 20 -2.77 -15.95 4.25
CA ARG A 20 -1.43 -16.56 4.30
C ARG A 20 -0.90 -17.02 2.94
N ASP A 21 -1.37 -16.41 1.86
CA ASP A 21 -0.81 -16.58 0.52
C ASP A 21 0.38 -15.62 0.34
N VAL A 22 1.50 -15.96 1.00
CA VAL A 22 2.67 -15.08 1.12
C VAL A 22 3.37 -14.90 -0.23
N GLU A 23 3.46 -15.95 -1.05
CA GLU A 23 4.13 -15.89 -2.35
C GLU A 23 3.40 -14.94 -3.31
N ALA A 24 2.07 -15.07 -3.42
CA ALA A 24 1.28 -14.16 -4.25
C ALA A 24 1.30 -12.73 -3.70
N MET A 25 1.27 -12.57 -2.37
CA MET A 25 1.39 -11.26 -1.73
C MET A 25 2.74 -10.59 -2.08
N GLU A 26 3.86 -11.30 -1.91
CA GLU A 26 5.20 -10.76 -2.17
C GLU A 26 5.37 -10.30 -3.62
N CYS A 27 4.90 -11.10 -4.58
CA CYS A 27 4.90 -10.74 -6.00
C CYS A 27 4.18 -9.41 -6.26
N ILE A 28 3.00 -9.22 -5.68
CA ILE A 28 2.25 -7.96 -5.83
C ILE A 28 2.97 -6.80 -5.13
N LEU A 29 3.54 -7.03 -3.95
CA LEU A 29 4.26 -5.98 -3.21
C LEU A 29 5.53 -5.54 -3.93
N GLU A 30 6.25 -6.44 -4.59
CA GLU A 30 7.38 -6.08 -5.46
C GLU A 30 6.94 -5.16 -6.60
N GLU A 31 5.88 -5.52 -7.34
CA GLU A 31 5.35 -4.67 -8.40
C GLU A 31 4.91 -3.28 -7.90
N VAL A 32 4.33 -3.21 -6.70
CA VAL A 32 3.92 -1.96 -6.06
C VAL A 32 5.13 -1.12 -5.66
N ARG A 33 6.18 -1.74 -5.10
CA ARG A 33 7.42 -1.04 -4.74
C ARG A 33 8.13 -0.50 -5.96
N ASP A 34 8.22 -1.29 -7.03
CA ASP A 34 8.87 -0.89 -8.27
C ASP A 34 8.18 0.34 -8.87
N ALA A 35 6.86 0.30 -8.98
CA ALA A 35 6.09 1.45 -9.44
C ALA A 35 6.12 2.64 -8.48
N SER A 36 6.47 2.44 -7.20
CA SER A 36 6.63 3.56 -6.26
C SER A 36 7.86 4.41 -6.56
N TYR A 37 8.88 3.87 -7.24
CA TYR A 37 10.06 4.64 -7.67
C TYR A 37 9.75 5.64 -8.79
N ASP A 38 8.68 5.39 -9.56
CA ASP A 38 8.23 6.29 -10.63
C ASP A 38 7.37 7.47 -10.11
N LEU A 39 7.05 7.50 -8.81
CA LEU A 39 6.25 8.58 -8.23
C LEU A 39 7.09 9.85 -8.06
N VAL A 40 6.60 10.95 -8.64
CA VAL A 40 7.26 12.27 -8.58
C VAL A 40 7.39 12.81 -7.16
N LEU A 41 6.36 12.61 -6.33
CA LEU A 41 6.35 13.08 -4.96
C LEU A 41 6.97 12.05 -4.02
N LYS A 42 8.11 12.40 -3.41
CA LYS A 42 8.83 11.54 -2.46
C LYS A 42 7.96 11.08 -1.28
N GLN A 43 7.08 11.97 -0.79
CA GLN A 43 6.15 11.64 0.30
C GLN A 43 5.20 10.51 -0.11
N SER A 44 4.66 10.56 -1.32
CA SER A 44 3.78 9.52 -1.85
C SER A 44 4.49 8.17 -1.98
N ALA A 45 5.73 8.17 -2.51
CA ALA A 45 6.55 6.95 -2.58
C ALA A 45 6.86 6.37 -1.19
N PHE A 46 7.14 7.23 -0.21
CA PHE A 46 7.33 6.81 1.18
C PHE A 46 6.07 6.17 1.79
N MET A 47 4.90 6.77 1.57
CA MET A 47 3.64 6.22 2.07
C MET A 47 3.34 4.84 1.46
N ILE A 48 3.55 4.66 0.15
CA ILE A 48 3.37 3.36 -0.52
C ILE A 48 4.28 2.30 0.09
N ARG A 49 5.57 2.60 0.27
CA ARG A 49 6.53 1.65 0.86
C ARG A 49 6.18 1.30 2.31
N THR A 50 5.71 2.28 3.07
CA THR A 50 5.24 2.06 4.45
C THR A 50 4.02 1.13 4.48
N ALA A 51 3.08 1.30 3.54
CA ALA A 51 1.94 0.40 3.40
C ALA A 51 2.37 -1.03 3.00
N CYS A 52 3.37 -1.18 2.11
CA CYS A 52 3.93 -2.50 1.79
C CYS A 52 4.47 -3.20 3.05
N SER A 53 5.30 -2.50 3.84
CA SER A 53 5.84 -3.07 5.09
C SER A 53 4.77 -3.41 6.12
N ALA A 54 3.70 -2.63 6.17
CA ALA A 54 2.56 -2.95 7.05
C ALA A 54 1.83 -4.23 6.59
N VAL A 55 1.68 -4.46 5.28
CA VAL A 55 1.10 -5.70 4.74
C VAL A 55 2.01 -6.91 5.01
N GLU A 56 3.33 -6.78 4.81
CA GLU A 56 4.29 -7.84 5.16
C GLU A 56 4.21 -8.22 6.64
N HIS A 57 4.07 -7.22 7.51
CA HIS A 57 3.91 -7.46 8.94
C HIS A 57 2.68 -8.30 9.25
N VAL A 58 1.55 -8.08 8.56
CA VAL A 58 0.33 -8.88 8.70
C VAL A 58 0.59 -10.34 8.36
N ALA A 59 1.26 -10.64 7.25
CA ALA A 59 1.58 -12.01 6.85
C ALA A 59 2.50 -12.72 7.86
N SER A 60 3.43 -11.98 8.47
CA SER A 60 4.35 -12.49 9.47
C SER A 60 3.72 -12.73 10.86
N SER A 61 2.50 -12.24 11.07
CA SER A 61 1.86 -12.28 12.37
C SER A 61 1.24 -13.65 12.69
N PHE A 62 1.07 -13.93 13.99
CA PHE A 62 0.40 -15.14 14.45
C PHE A 62 -1.10 -15.15 14.09
N ASP A 63 -1.75 -14.00 14.18
CA ASP A 63 -3.15 -13.78 13.79
C ASP A 63 -3.23 -12.63 12.75
N PRO A 64 -3.17 -12.97 11.45
CA PRO A 64 -3.18 -11.98 10.37
C PRO A 64 -4.45 -11.13 10.35
N ILE A 65 -5.60 -11.70 10.72
CA ILE A 65 -6.88 -10.98 10.73
C ILE A 65 -6.85 -9.90 11.82
N SER A 66 -6.45 -10.26 13.03
CA SER A 66 -6.35 -9.28 14.12
C SER A 66 -5.24 -8.25 13.89
N SER A 67 -4.21 -8.61 13.11
CA SER A 67 -3.05 -7.76 12.84
C SER A 67 -3.25 -6.80 11.66
N SER A 68 -4.34 -6.94 10.89
CA SER A 68 -4.58 -6.15 9.67
C SER A 68 -4.84 -4.67 9.94
N GLN A 69 -5.15 -4.28 11.18
CA GLN A 69 -5.47 -2.90 11.53
C GLN A 69 -4.34 -1.93 11.14
N THR A 70 -3.07 -2.33 11.35
CA THR A 70 -1.91 -1.49 11.00
C THR A 70 -1.81 -1.28 9.49
N ALA A 71 -2.05 -2.32 8.69
CA ALA A 71 -2.05 -2.24 7.24
C ALA A 71 -3.20 -1.38 6.71
N LEU A 72 -4.39 -1.51 7.29
CA LEU A 72 -5.56 -0.68 6.93
C LEU A 72 -5.32 0.81 7.18
N VAL A 73 -4.69 1.16 8.31
CA VAL A 73 -4.32 2.55 8.62
C VAL A 73 -3.29 3.08 7.61
N ALA A 74 -2.30 2.27 7.24
CA ALA A 74 -1.31 2.67 6.24
C ALA A 74 -1.94 2.87 4.84
N LEU A 75 -2.83 1.96 4.42
CA LEU A 75 -3.62 2.07 3.20
C LEU A 75 -4.49 3.32 3.19
N GLN A 76 -5.13 3.66 4.30
CA GLN A 76 -5.94 4.87 4.42
C GLN A 76 -5.09 6.14 4.25
N ARG A 77 -3.90 6.20 4.87
CA ARG A 77 -2.97 7.31 4.70
C ARG A 77 -2.47 7.46 3.27
N VAL A 78 -2.25 6.35 2.58
CA VAL A 78 -1.93 6.34 1.15
C VAL A 78 -3.06 7.01 0.38
N LYS A 79 -4.32 6.58 0.57
CA LYS A 79 -5.49 7.17 -0.10
C LYS A 79 -5.58 8.67 0.15
N GLU A 80 -5.48 9.10 1.41
CA GLU A 80 -5.53 10.52 1.80
C GLU A 80 -4.45 11.36 1.15
N THR A 81 -3.20 10.85 1.16
CA THR A 81 -2.05 11.53 0.54
C THR A 81 -2.30 11.80 -0.94
N PHE A 82 -2.93 10.85 -1.62
CA PHE A 82 -3.20 10.96 -3.04
C PHE A 82 -4.46 11.77 -3.37
N THR A 83 -5.51 11.72 -2.55
CA THR A 83 -6.69 12.58 -2.71
C THR A 83 -6.35 14.05 -2.47
N SER A 84 -5.57 14.36 -1.44
CA SER A 84 -5.14 15.73 -1.13
C SER A 84 -4.08 16.25 -2.11
N GLY A 85 -3.28 15.36 -2.70
CA GLY A 85 -2.33 15.72 -3.76
C GLY A 85 -3.01 16.19 -5.05
N THR A 86 -4.21 15.68 -5.37
CA THR A 86 -5.02 16.16 -6.50
C THR A 86 -5.67 17.52 -6.26
N GLU A 87 -5.98 17.89 -5.01
CA GLU A 87 -6.58 19.19 -4.69
C GLU A 87 -5.54 20.32 -4.66
N GLY A 88 -4.26 20.03 -4.39
CA GLY A 88 -3.18 21.01 -4.40
C GLY A 88 -2.68 21.45 -5.78
N LEU A 89 -3.08 20.77 -6.87
CA LEU A 89 -2.64 21.07 -8.25
C LEU A 89 -3.65 21.90 -9.05
N ASN A 90 -4.89 22.06 -8.57
CA ASN A 90 -5.92 22.91 -9.20
C ASN A 90 -6.11 24.26 -8.49
N ALA A 91 -5.32 24.56 -7.47
CA ALA A 91 -5.44 25.77 -6.64
C ALA A 91 -4.17 26.65 -6.63
N ALA A 92 -3.28 26.52 -7.62
CA ALA A 92 -2.10 27.35 -7.80
C ALA A 92 -2.08 28.01 -9.18
#